data_AF-A0A7S1WCJ2-F1
#
_entry.id   AF-A0A7S1WCJ2-F1
#
_cell.length_a   1.000
_cell.length_b   1.000
_cell.length_c   1.000
_cell.angle_alpha   90.00
_cell.angle_beta   90.00
_cell.angle_gamma   90.00
#
_symmetry.space_group_name_H-M   'P 1'
#
loop_
_entity.id
_entity.type
_entity.pdbx_description
1 polymer ?
#
loop_
_entity_poly.entity_id
_entity_poly.type
_entity_poly.pdbx_seq_one_letter_code
_entity_poly.pdbx_strand_id
1 'polypeptide(L)'
;MKAMKAMKAMKVMKAKKVSVIAKGKHARSAVFNGTKEKTYTGLKKTDLIKSKTGKIVTKKRSAAAKKAYANSPISAWAKACQKARKALGVTGFVPVGGK
;
A
#
# COMPACT_ATOMS: atom_id res chain seq x y z
N MET A 1 13.94 50.28 37.93
CA MET A 1 13.79 49.21 36.92
C MET A 1 12.61 48.32 37.31
N LYS A 2 11.63 48.11 36.44
CA LYS A 2 10.40 47.35 36.73
C LYS A 2 10.70 45.85 36.83
N ALA A 3 10.31 45.22 37.93
CA ALA A 3 10.46 43.79 38.15
C ALA A 3 9.59 42.98 37.16
N MET A 4 10.23 42.15 36.33
CA MET A 4 9.55 41.27 35.40
C MET A 4 8.98 40.06 36.17
N LYS A 5 7.66 39.86 36.12
CA LYS A 5 7.00 38.70 36.75
C LYS A 5 7.49 37.41 36.09
N ALA A 6 7.97 36.47 36.90
CA ALA A 6 8.36 35.14 36.47
C ALA A 6 7.19 34.42 35.81
N MET A 7 7.37 34.03 34.54
CA MET A 7 6.39 33.29 33.76
C MET A 7 6.29 31.85 34.30
N LYS A 8 5.08 31.40 34.67
CA LYS A 8 4.83 30.04 35.19
C LYS A 8 5.33 28.99 34.19
N ALA A 9 6.13 28.04 34.67
CA ALA A 9 6.60 26.89 33.89
C ALA A 9 5.39 26.13 33.28
N MET A 10 5.40 25.96 31.95
CA MET A 10 4.39 25.18 31.24
C MET A 10 4.45 23.72 31.70
N LYS A 11 3.29 23.18 32.06
CA LYS A 11 3.11 21.78 32.50
C LYS A 11 3.44 20.84 31.33
N VAL A 12 4.51 20.04 31.46
CA VAL A 12 4.87 19.02 30.47
C VAL A 12 3.70 18.04 30.34
N MET A 13 3.04 18.03 29.18
CA MET A 13 1.91 17.13 28.93
C MET A 13 2.41 15.69 28.84
N LYS A 14 1.81 14.76 29.59
CA LYS A 14 2.10 13.32 29.47
C LYS A 14 1.81 12.85 28.03
N ALA A 15 2.75 12.11 27.44
CA ALA A 15 2.57 11.49 26.13
C ALA A 15 1.29 10.64 26.09
N LYS A 16 0.40 10.92 25.14
CA LYS A 16 -0.85 10.17 24.99
C LYS A 16 -0.55 8.73 24.54
N LYS A 17 -1.08 7.74 25.26
CA LYS A 17 -1.02 6.33 24.85
C LYS A 17 -1.75 6.17 23.52
N VAL A 18 -1.01 6.00 22.42
CA VAL A 18 -1.58 5.75 21.10
C VAL A 18 -2.21 4.34 21.09
N SER A 19 -3.42 4.20 20.54
CA SER A 19 -4.07 2.88 20.48
C SER A 19 -3.25 1.91 19.63
N VAL A 20 -3.05 0.69 20.15
CA VAL A 20 -2.37 -0.42 19.46
C VAL A 20 -3.17 -0.89 18.23
N ILE A 21 -4.49 -0.80 18.29
CA ILE A 21 -5.41 -1.23 17.24
C ILE A 21 -5.70 -0.07 16.28
N ALA A 22 -5.51 -0.33 14.99
CA ALA A 22 -5.84 0.57 13.90
C ALA A 22 -7.31 0.42 13.47
N LYS A 23 -8.04 1.54 13.48
CA LYS A 23 -9.43 1.67 13.05
C LYS A 23 -9.54 2.69 11.91
N GLY A 24 -10.66 2.64 11.18
CA GLY A 24 -10.96 3.59 10.09
C GLY A 24 -10.29 3.28 8.75
N LYS A 25 -10.48 4.19 7.78
CA LYS A 25 -10.11 4.02 6.36
C LYS A 25 -8.62 3.73 6.15
N HIS A 26 -7.75 4.30 6.98
CA HIS A 26 -6.30 4.19 6.87
C HIS A 26 -5.69 3.08 7.74
N ALA A 27 -6.49 2.19 8.33
CA ALA A 27 -6.01 1.20 9.28
C ALA A 27 -4.86 0.32 8.74
N ARG A 28 -4.98 -0.17 7.50
CA ARG A 28 -3.92 -0.96 6.86
C ARG A 28 -2.64 -0.15 6.63
N SER A 29 -2.78 1.14 6.32
CA SER A 29 -1.63 2.04 6.13
C SER A 29 -0.92 2.30 7.45
N ALA A 30 -1.66 2.56 8.52
CA ALA A 30 -1.10 2.76 9.85
C ALA A 30 -0.29 1.53 10.32
N VAL A 31 -0.85 0.32 10.13
CA VAL A 31 -0.17 -0.93 10.48
C VAL A 31 1.05 -1.19 9.60
N PHE A 32 0.95 -0.95 8.30
CA PHE A 32 2.07 -1.14 7.38
C PHE A 32 3.24 -0.19 7.67
N ASN A 33 2.93 1.06 8.03
CA ASN A 33 3.90 2.08 8.43
C ASN A 33 4.44 1.85 9.85
N GLY A 34 3.84 0.94 10.64
CA GLY A 34 4.29 0.61 12.00
C GLY A 34 3.80 1.58 13.07
N THR A 35 2.89 2.51 12.78
CA THR A 35 2.33 3.42 13.80
C THR A 35 1.36 2.71 14.74
N LYS A 36 0.87 1.53 14.33
CA LYS A 36 -0.03 0.66 15.09
C LYS A 36 0.35 -0.80 14.82
N GLU A 37 0.06 -1.69 15.76
CA GLU A 37 0.50 -3.09 15.66
C GLU A 37 -0.42 -3.93 14.76
N LYS A 38 -1.74 -3.76 14.90
CA LYS A 38 -2.74 -4.57 14.20
C LYS A 38 -3.98 -3.79 13.79
N THR A 39 -4.66 -4.23 12.74
CA THR A 39 -5.99 -3.67 12.38
C THR A 39 -7.06 -4.17 13.34
N TYR A 40 -8.25 -3.55 13.31
CA TYR A 40 -9.44 -4.04 14.03
C TYR A 40 -9.73 -5.52 13.74
N THR A 41 -9.51 -5.96 12.50
CA THR A 41 -9.68 -7.36 12.06
C THR A 41 -8.47 -8.25 12.35
N GLY A 42 -7.48 -7.78 13.11
CA GLY A 42 -6.31 -8.57 13.53
C GLY A 42 -5.15 -8.67 12.53
N LEU A 43 -5.18 -7.95 11.39
CA LEU A 43 -4.08 -8.01 10.41
C LEU A 43 -2.85 -7.28 10.93
N LYS A 44 -1.69 -7.93 10.87
CA LYS A 44 -0.38 -7.36 11.21
C LYS A 44 0.36 -6.92 9.93
N LYS A 45 1.48 -6.21 10.12
CA LYS A 45 2.36 -5.78 9.00
C LYS A 45 2.83 -6.97 8.15
N THR A 46 3.07 -8.11 8.77
CA THR A 46 3.47 -9.38 8.11
C THR A 46 2.45 -9.88 7.09
N ASP A 47 1.18 -9.53 7.26
CA ASP A 47 0.08 -10.01 6.42
C ASP A 47 -0.21 -9.05 5.26
N LEU A 48 0.42 -7.88 5.27
CA LEU A 48 0.18 -6.79 4.33
C LEU A 48 1.31 -6.67 3.31
N ILE A 49 0.95 -6.18 2.12
CA ILE A 49 1.88 -5.90 1.04
C ILE A 49 1.40 -4.69 0.23
N LYS A 50 2.33 -3.90 -0.29
CA LYS A 50 2.06 -2.77 -1.19
C LYS A 50 1.96 -3.28 -2.63
N SER A 51 0.88 -2.95 -3.32
CA SER A 51 0.72 -3.23 -4.76
C SER A 51 1.55 -2.26 -5.61
N LYS A 52 1.70 -2.56 -6.92
CA LYS A 52 2.36 -1.65 -7.87
C LYS A 52 1.70 -0.26 -7.94
N THR A 53 0.38 -0.20 -7.75
CA THR A 53 -0.40 1.04 -7.69
C THR A 53 -0.32 1.77 -6.33
N GLY A 54 0.49 1.28 -5.40
CA GLY A 54 0.69 1.88 -4.07
C GLY A 54 -0.35 1.49 -3.02
N LYS A 55 -1.36 0.68 -3.37
CA LYS A 55 -2.42 0.25 -2.44
C LYS A 55 -1.92 -0.85 -1.50
N ILE A 56 -2.23 -0.72 -0.21
CA ILE A 56 -1.91 -1.75 0.78
C ILE A 56 -3.04 -2.78 0.83
N VAL A 57 -2.70 -4.02 0.49
CA VAL A 57 -3.59 -5.17 0.44
C VAL A 57 -3.02 -6.31 1.28
N THR A 58 -3.82 -7.34 1.55
CA THR A 58 -3.30 -8.54 2.20
C THR A 58 -2.47 -9.37 1.22
N LYS A 59 -1.43 -10.05 1.71
CA LYS A 59 -0.63 -10.99 0.92
C LYS A 59 -1.50 -12.08 0.28
N LYS A 60 -2.47 -12.60 1.03
CA LYS A 60 -3.48 -13.56 0.52
C LYS A 60 -4.22 -13.03 -0.72
N ARG A 61 -4.70 -11.77 -0.67
CA ARG A 61 -5.39 -11.16 -1.82
C ARG A 61 -4.46 -10.95 -3.01
N SER A 62 -3.21 -10.55 -2.76
CA SER A 62 -2.21 -10.40 -3.82
C SER A 62 -1.92 -11.73 -4.51
N ALA A 63 -1.71 -12.81 -3.74
CA ALA A 63 -1.48 -14.15 -4.26
C ALA A 63 -2.69 -14.67 -5.07
N ALA A 64 -3.90 -14.53 -4.54
CA ALA A 64 -5.12 -14.94 -5.24
C ALA A 64 -5.27 -14.21 -6.59
N ALA A 65 -5.02 -12.89 -6.64
CA ALA A 65 -5.08 -12.12 -7.87
C ALA A 65 -4.02 -12.58 -8.90
N LYS A 66 -2.80 -12.89 -8.46
CA LYS A 66 -1.74 -13.42 -9.34
C LYS A 66 -2.12 -14.79 -9.91
N LYS A 67 -2.68 -15.68 -9.09
CA LYS A 67 -3.17 -17.00 -9.53
C LYS A 67 -4.31 -16.87 -10.54
N ALA A 68 -5.29 -16.01 -10.26
CA ALA A 68 -6.39 -15.73 -11.18
C ALA A 68 -5.90 -15.20 -12.53
N TYR A 69 -4.95 -14.26 -12.52
CA TYR A 69 -4.34 -13.75 -13.74
C TYR A 69 -3.61 -14.86 -14.52
N ALA A 70 -2.76 -15.64 -13.85
CA ALA A 70 -1.99 -16.72 -14.48
C ALA A 70 -2.87 -17.77 -15.19
N ASN A 71 -4.08 -18.01 -14.67
CA ASN A 71 -5.03 -18.96 -15.24
C ASN A 71 -6.02 -18.32 -16.25
N SER A 72 -5.94 -17.00 -16.44
CA SER A 72 -6.85 -16.29 -17.35
C SER A 72 -6.39 -16.37 -18.81
N PRO A 73 -7.32 -16.40 -19.78
CA PRO A 73 -7.00 -16.28 -21.21
C PRO A 73 -6.20 -15.00 -21.54
N ILE A 74 -6.42 -13.94 -20.77
CA ILE A 74 -5.71 -12.66 -20.89
C ILE A 74 -4.21 -12.85 -20.73
N SER A 75 -3.75 -13.74 -19.84
CA SER A 75 -2.31 -13.97 -19.65
C SER A 75 -1.66 -14.65 -20.85
N ALA A 76 -2.38 -15.56 -21.52
CA ALA A 76 -1.92 -16.21 -22.73
C ALA A 76 -1.84 -15.19 -23.88
N TRP A 77 -2.89 -14.39 -24.05
CA TRP A 77 -2.94 -13.31 -25.04
C TRP A 77 -1.82 -12.27 -24.83
N ALA A 78 -1.62 -11.80 -23.60
CA ALA A 78 -0.57 -10.85 -23.27
C ALA A 78 0.83 -11.41 -23.57
N LYS A 79 1.09 -12.70 -23.27
CA LYS A 79 2.35 -13.36 -23.63
C LYS A 79 2.54 -13.48 -25.14
N ALA A 80 1.49 -13.81 -25.89
CA ALA A 80 1.53 -13.86 -27.34
C ALA A 80 1.89 -12.50 -27.95
N CYS A 81 1.20 -11.43 -27.51
CA CYS A 81 1.51 -10.06 -27.94
C CYS A 81 2.94 -9.65 -27.59
N GLN A 82 3.44 -9.98 -26.39
CA GLN A 82 4.83 -9.70 -26.01
C GLN A 82 5.86 -10.39 -26.93
N LYS A 83 5.61 -11.65 -27.31
CA LYS A 83 6.47 -12.38 -28.25
C LYS A 83 6.44 -11.76 -29.65
N ALA A 84 5.24 -11.47 -30.16
CA ALA A 84 5.07 -10.83 -31.46
C ALA A 84 5.77 -9.46 -31.53
N ARG A 85 5.62 -8.64 -30.49
CA ARG A 85 6.30 -7.33 -30.41
C ARG A 85 7.81 -7.44 -30.46
N LYS A 86 8.39 -8.43 -29.76
CA LYS A 86 9.83 -8.69 -29.79
C LYS A 86 10.29 -9.13 -31.18
N ALA A 87 9.55 -10.02 -31.83
CA ALA A 87 9.87 -10.49 -33.17
C ALA A 87 9.80 -9.38 -34.23
N LEU A 88 8.85 -8.46 -34.10
CA LEU A 88 8.66 -7.33 -35.01
C LEU A 88 9.55 -6.12 -34.68
N GLY A 89 10.30 -6.14 -33.58
CA GLY A 89 11.16 -5.03 -33.17
C GLY A 89 10.42 -3.72 -32.82
N VAL A 90 9.12 -3.77 -32.54
CA VAL A 90 8.31 -2.56 -32.35
C VAL A 90 8.54 -1.91 -30.97
N THR A 91 8.99 -0.66 -31.00
CA THR A 91 9.25 0.16 -29.82
C THR A 91 8.14 1.21 -29.64
N GLY A 92 8.02 1.76 -28.43
CA GLY A 92 6.94 2.71 -28.10
C GLY A 92 5.54 2.07 -28.05
N PHE A 93 4.52 2.93 -28.02
CA PHE A 93 3.13 2.51 -28.01
C PHE A 93 2.68 2.13 -29.42
N VAL A 94 2.12 0.93 -29.58
CA VAL A 94 1.53 0.46 -30.84
C VAL A 94 0.20 -0.23 -30.51
N PRO A 95 -0.94 0.25 -31.03
CA PRO A 95 -2.24 -0.33 -30.74
C PRO A 95 -2.37 -1.72 -31.36
N VAL A 96 -2.99 -2.65 -30.64
CA VAL A 96 -3.28 -4.01 -31.11
C VAL A 96 -4.71 -4.02 -31.65
N GLY A 97 -4.90 -4.30 -32.94
CA GLY A 97 -6.23 -4.45 -33.56
C GLY A 97 -6.66 -3.35 -34.53
N GLY A 98 -5.89 -2.28 -34.70
CA GLY A 98 -6.08 -1.29 -35.77
C GLY A 98 -7.41 -0.49 -35.74
N LYS A 99 -7.35 0.71 -35.15
CA LYS A 99 -7.74 2.02 -35.71
C LYS A 99 -7.18 3.07 -34.77
#